data_AF-A0A9N8DIT3-F1
#
_entry.id   AF-A0A9N8DIT3-F1
#
_cell.length_a   1.000
_cell.length_b   1.000
_cell.length_c   1.000
_cell.angle_alpha   90.00
_cell.angle_beta   90.00
_cell.angle_gamma   90.00
#
_symmetry.space_group_name_H-M   'P 1'
#
loop_
_entity.id
_entity.type
_entity.pdbx_description
1 polymer ?
#
loop_
_entity_poly.entity_id
_entity_poly.type
_entity_poly.pdbx_seq_one_letter_code
_entity_poly.pdbx_strand_id
1 'polypeptide(L)'
;MLQWLHKNGCPWDERTCSEAAYFGHLEVLKYSHAKGCPWDEATCHYAAESGYLETLQYAHVNGCPWDKQTSSRAAKFGHLQILRYVHENGCHWNEWTCHYAAESGHLEVLKYAHDNGCSWNERTCFRAAKFGHLDVLKYAHENGCPWNEWTCHFAAEGGHLEVLQYAHENGCPWNKITLSQAAKFGHLDVIIYAYKNGCEGIENSLRLAKSSGNKEVFEWIKANCSVT
;
A
#
# COMPACT_ATOMS: atom_id res chain seq x y z
N MET A 1 2.69 -29.70 -21.63
CA MET A 1 1.26 -29.65 -21.24
C MET A 1 0.48 -28.62 -22.05
N LEU A 2 0.88 -27.34 -22.06
CA LEU A 2 0.15 -26.27 -22.78
C LEU A 2 -0.04 -26.58 -24.28
N GLN A 3 1.03 -26.97 -24.99
CA GLN A 3 0.97 -27.37 -26.40
C GLN A 3 -0.04 -28.51 -26.68
N TRP A 4 -0.12 -29.46 -25.74
CA TRP A 4 -1.04 -30.59 -25.84
C TRP A 4 -2.49 -30.12 -25.63
N LEU A 5 -2.75 -29.28 -24.63
CA LEU A 5 -4.10 -28.75 -24.36
C LEU A 5 -4.67 -27.96 -25.55
N HIS A 6 -3.85 -27.13 -26.19
CA HIS A 6 -4.27 -26.38 -27.39
C HIS A 6 -4.56 -27.31 -28.58
N LYS A 7 -3.67 -28.28 -28.82
CA LYS A 7 -3.86 -29.28 -29.88
C LYS A 7 -5.12 -30.13 -29.68
N ASN A 8 -5.60 -30.26 -28.43
CA ASN A 8 -6.82 -30.98 -28.07
C ASN A 8 -8.05 -30.06 -27.91
N GLY A 9 -8.01 -28.85 -28.48
CA GLY A 9 -9.18 -27.98 -28.62
C GLY A 9 -9.54 -27.16 -27.38
N CYS A 10 -8.65 -27.05 -26.39
CA CYS A 10 -8.85 -26.11 -25.28
C CYS A 10 -8.61 -24.68 -25.78
N PRO A 11 -9.64 -23.79 -25.78
CA PRO A 11 -9.46 -22.41 -26.23
C PRO A 11 -8.57 -21.65 -25.24
N TRP A 12 -7.70 -20.80 -25.77
CA TRP A 12 -6.93 -19.85 -24.96
C TRP A 12 -7.57 -18.47 -25.07
N ASP A 13 -7.87 -17.89 -23.92
CA ASP A 13 -8.34 -16.51 -23.75
C ASP A 13 -7.22 -15.65 -23.14
N GLU A 14 -7.50 -14.37 -22.90
CA GLU A 14 -6.56 -13.36 -22.38
C GLU A 14 -5.89 -13.82 -21.06
N ARG A 15 -6.59 -14.65 -20.28
CA ARG A 15 -6.08 -15.21 -19.02
C ARG A 15 -4.87 -16.11 -19.22
N THR A 16 -4.75 -16.77 -20.38
CA THR A 16 -3.59 -17.63 -20.66
C THR A 16 -2.30 -16.81 -20.69
N CYS A 17 -2.34 -15.63 -21.31
CA CYS A 17 -1.21 -14.69 -21.34
C CYS A 17 -1.00 -14.04 -19.97
N SER A 18 -2.09 -13.63 -19.30
CA SER A 18 -1.98 -12.95 -18.00
C SER A 18 -1.43 -13.86 -16.90
N GLU A 19 -1.80 -15.14 -16.88
CA GLU A 19 -1.26 -16.14 -15.95
C GLU A 19 0.21 -16.45 -16.25
N ALA A 20 0.57 -16.62 -17.54
CA ALA A 20 1.96 -16.79 -17.92
C ALA A 20 2.82 -15.59 -17.49
N ALA A 21 2.27 -14.38 -17.57
CA ALA A 21 2.90 -13.16 -17.08
C ALA A 21 3.02 -13.13 -15.54
N TYR A 22 1.95 -13.50 -14.83
CA TYR A 22 1.91 -13.55 -13.38
C TYR A 22 2.94 -14.52 -12.78
N PHE A 23 3.21 -15.65 -13.44
CA PHE A 23 4.22 -16.63 -13.01
C PHE A 23 5.60 -16.47 -13.68
N GLY A 24 5.79 -15.42 -14.48
CA GLY A 24 7.08 -15.12 -15.12
C GLY A 24 7.50 -16.14 -16.19
N HIS A 25 6.54 -16.87 -16.73
CA HIS A 25 6.77 -17.90 -17.75
C HIS A 25 6.91 -17.25 -19.13
N LEU A 26 7.99 -16.50 -19.35
CA LEU A 26 8.25 -15.74 -20.57
C LEU A 26 8.13 -16.59 -21.85
N GLU A 27 8.69 -17.80 -21.84
CA GLU A 27 8.63 -18.69 -23.01
C GLU A 27 7.22 -19.19 -23.30
N VAL A 28 6.41 -19.36 -22.25
CA VAL A 28 4.99 -19.69 -22.39
C VAL A 28 4.23 -18.50 -22.99
N LEU A 29 4.49 -17.28 -22.51
CA LEU A 29 3.89 -16.06 -23.03
C LEU A 29 4.24 -15.83 -24.51
N LYS A 30 5.52 -15.94 -24.88
CA LYS A 30 6.00 -15.88 -26.26
C LYS A 30 5.31 -16.89 -27.16
N TYR A 31 5.22 -18.14 -26.70
CA TYR A 31 4.59 -19.21 -27.46
C TYR A 31 3.09 -18.96 -27.66
N SER A 32 2.37 -18.60 -26.60
CA SER A 32 0.93 -18.32 -26.66
C SER A 32 0.64 -17.14 -27.60
N HIS A 33 1.39 -16.05 -27.48
CA HIS A 33 1.25 -14.89 -28.37
C HIS A 33 1.52 -15.25 -29.84
N ALA A 34 2.59 -15.99 -30.13
CA ALA A 34 2.91 -16.44 -31.49
C ALA A 34 1.83 -17.36 -32.10
N LYS A 35 0.94 -17.95 -31.28
CA LYS A 35 -0.22 -18.73 -31.72
C LYS A 35 -1.51 -17.92 -31.83
N GLY A 36 -1.43 -16.60 -31.65
CA GLY A 36 -2.59 -15.71 -31.73
C GLY A 36 -3.46 -15.72 -30.48
N CYS A 37 -2.94 -16.17 -29.34
CA CYS A 37 -3.63 -15.99 -28.07
C CYS A 37 -3.78 -14.48 -27.79
N PRO A 38 -5.00 -13.99 -27.50
CA PRO A 38 -5.18 -12.59 -27.16
C PRO A 38 -4.51 -12.26 -25.83
N TRP A 39 -4.22 -10.98 -25.63
CA TRP A 39 -3.80 -10.40 -24.36
C TRP A 39 -4.44 -9.03 -24.18
N ASP A 40 -4.55 -8.61 -22.92
CA ASP A 40 -5.06 -7.32 -22.49
C ASP A 40 -4.11 -6.71 -21.45
N GLU A 41 -4.50 -5.58 -20.84
CA GLU A 41 -3.70 -4.87 -19.86
C GLU A 41 -3.31 -5.73 -18.66
N ALA A 42 -4.10 -6.77 -18.34
CA ALA A 42 -3.84 -7.67 -17.21
C ALA A 42 -2.51 -8.41 -17.38
N THR A 43 -2.07 -8.67 -18.61
CA THR A 43 -0.76 -9.28 -18.88
C THR A 43 0.37 -8.38 -18.38
N CYS A 44 0.32 -7.08 -18.68
CA CYS A 44 1.29 -6.11 -18.16
C CYS A 44 1.12 -5.90 -16.65
N HIS A 45 -0.12 -5.84 -16.14
CA HIS A 45 -0.40 -5.68 -14.71
C HIS A 45 0.26 -6.77 -13.88
N TYR A 46 0.10 -8.03 -14.28
CA TYR A 46 0.61 -9.17 -13.52
C TYR A 46 2.11 -9.37 -13.69
N ALA A 47 2.69 -9.10 -14.86
CA ALA A 47 4.14 -9.06 -15.00
C ALA A 47 4.76 -7.98 -14.08
N ALA A 48 4.11 -6.82 -13.97
CA ALA A 48 4.54 -5.72 -13.12
C ALA A 48 4.35 -6.00 -11.63
N GLU A 49 3.25 -6.63 -11.24
CA GLU A 49 2.95 -7.08 -9.87
C GLU A 49 3.93 -8.15 -9.38
N SER A 50 4.25 -9.14 -10.21
CA SER A 50 5.11 -10.26 -9.83
C SER A 50 6.60 -10.00 -10.01
N GLY A 51 6.99 -8.81 -10.49
CA GLY A 51 8.39 -8.42 -10.59
C GLY A 51 9.14 -8.97 -11.80
N TYR A 52 8.45 -9.44 -12.84
CA TYR A 52 9.06 -10.02 -14.04
C TYR A 52 9.29 -8.99 -15.14
N LEU A 53 10.38 -8.22 -15.01
CA LEU A 53 10.75 -7.15 -15.94
C LEU A 53 10.86 -7.64 -17.40
N GLU A 54 11.54 -8.75 -17.65
CA GLU A 54 11.71 -9.28 -19.02
C GLU A 54 10.38 -9.66 -19.66
N THR A 55 9.46 -10.22 -18.87
CA THR A 55 8.11 -10.59 -19.30
C THR A 55 7.29 -9.35 -19.64
N LEU A 56 7.38 -8.32 -18.81
CA LEU A 56 6.74 -7.03 -19.08
C LEU A 56 7.31 -6.34 -20.32
N GLN A 57 8.64 -6.32 -20.47
CA GLN A 57 9.33 -5.76 -21.64
C GLN A 57 8.89 -6.45 -22.92
N TYR A 58 8.83 -7.79 -22.90
CA TYR A 58 8.33 -8.56 -24.04
C TYR A 58 6.88 -8.21 -24.37
N ALA A 59 5.98 -8.20 -23.38
CA ALA A 59 4.58 -7.86 -23.59
C ALA A 59 4.44 -6.45 -24.20
N HIS A 60 5.11 -5.46 -23.63
CA HIS A 60 5.09 -4.08 -24.11
C HIS A 60 5.58 -3.93 -25.56
N VAL A 61 6.77 -4.46 -25.87
CA VAL A 61 7.39 -4.32 -27.21
C VAL A 61 6.55 -4.99 -28.30
N ASN A 62 5.76 -6.01 -27.95
CA ASN A 62 4.87 -6.70 -28.88
C ASN A 62 3.44 -6.13 -28.89
N GLY A 63 3.22 -4.97 -28.27
CA GLY A 63 1.96 -4.23 -28.36
C GLY A 63 0.88 -4.67 -27.37
N CYS A 64 1.26 -5.35 -26.27
CA CYS A 64 0.34 -5.53 -25.14
C CYS A 64 0.03 -4.16 -24.53
N PRO A 65 -1.25 -3.82 -24.34
CA PRO A 65 -1.60 -2.55 -23.72
C PRO A 65 -1.16 -2.52 -22.25
N TRP A 66 -0.98 -1.32 -21.72
CA TRP A 66 -0.75 -1.07 -20.30
C TRP A 66 -1.49 0.20 -19.88
N ASP A 67 -1.79 0.32 -18.59
CA ASP A 67 -2.38 1.53 -18.03
C ASP A 67 -1.73 1.86 -16.67
N LYS A 68 -2.26 2.89 -16.00
CA LYS A 68 -1.81 3.34 -14.67
C LYS A 68 -1.78 2.25 -13.60
N GLN A 69 -2.53 1.15 -13.79
CA GLN A 69 -2.55 0.04 -12.85
C GLN A 69 -1.22 -0.73 -12.89
N THR A 70 -0.59 -0.83 -14.07
CA THR A 70 0.77 -1.38 -14.23
C THR A 70 1.77 -0.67 -13.32
N SER A 71 1.83 0.66 -13.39
CA SER A 71 2.67 1.50 -12.54
C SER A 71 2.32 1.34 -11.06
N SER A 72 1.03 1.38 -10.71
CA SER A 72 0.60 1.30 -9.32
C SER A 72 0.85 -0.08 -8.67
N ARG A 73 0.77 -1.18 -9.44
CA ARG A 73 1.11 -2.53 -8.99
C ARG A 73 2.61 -2.70 -8.83
N ALA A 74 3.41 -2.26 -9.81
CA ALA A 74 4.87 -2.23 -9.65
C ALA A 74 5.29 -1.50 -8.38
N ALA A 75 4.63 -0.38 -8.08
CA ALA A 75 4.88 0.38 -6.87
C ALA A 75 4.44 -0.34 -5.59
N LYS A 76 3.25 -0.97 -5.61
CA LYS A 76 2.73 -1.75 -4.47
C LYS A 76 3.64 -2.90 -4.05
N PHE A 77 4.30 -3.55 -5.00
CA PHE A 77 5.15 -4.71 -4.75
C PHE A 77 6.66 -4.37 -4.75
N GLY A 78 7.00 -3.10 -4.80
CA GLY A 78 8.38 -2.64 -4.58
C GLY A 78 9.31 -2.84 -5.78
N HIS A 79 8.76 -3.07 -6.97
CA HIS A 79 9.52 -3.37 -8.17
C HIS A 79 10.01 -2.09 -8.86
N LEU A 80 10.98 -1.42 -8.23
CA LEU A 80 11.53 -0.14 -8.70
C LEU A 80 11.97 -0.19 -10.17
N GLN A 81 12.71 -1.22 -10.59
CA GLN A 81 13.19 -1.30 -11.99
C GLN A 81 12.04 -1.42 -13.00
N ILE A 82 10.94 -2.06 -12.61
CA ILE A 82 9.72 -2.10 -13.43
C ILE A 82 9.07 -0.73 -13.47
N LEU A 83 8.91 -0.08 -12.31
CA LEU A 83 8.31 1.26 -12.26
C LEU A 83 9.10 2.26 -13.11
N ARG A 84 10.44 2.19 -13.07
CA ARG A 84 11.34 2.97 -13.94
C ARG A 84 11.06 2.69 -15.40
N TYR A 85 11.08 1.42 -15.79
CA TYR A 85 10.87 1.01 -17.17
C TYR A 85 9.52 1.50 -17.71
N VAL A 86 8.42 1.27 -17.00
CA VAL A 86 7.09 1.67 -17.48
C VAL A 86 6.98 3.20 -17.59
N HIS A 87 7.55 3.95 -16.64
CA HIS A 87 7.56 5.41 -16.70
C HIS A 87 8.38 5.95 -17.88
N GLU A 88 9.62 5.47 -18.03
CA GLU A 88 10.56 5.91 -19.08
C GLU A 88 10.02 5.58 -20.49
N ASN A 89 9.10 4.60 -20.61
CA ASN A 89 8.43 4.21 -21.86
C ASN A 89 7.01 4.77 -22.00
N GLY A 90 6.62 5.76 -21.19
CA GLY A 90 5.38 6.51 -21.36
C GLY A 90 4.12 5.87 -20.78
N CYS A 91 4.25 4.86 -19.90
CA CYS A 91 3.11 4.40 -19.12
C CYS A 91 2.71 5.49 -18.12
N HIS A 92 1.42 5.84 -18.10
CA HIS A 92 0.93 6.83 -17.17
C HIS A 92 0.98 6.30 -15.72
N TRP A 93 1.11 7.22 -14.77
CA TRP A 93 0.88 6.95 -13.35
C TRP A 93 -0.10 7.98 -12.76
N ASN A 94 -0.57 7.73 -11.55
CA ASN A 94 -1.39 8.64 -10.78
C ASN A 94 -1.05 8.51 -9.29
N GLU A 95 -1.78 9.22 -8.43
CA GLU A 95 -1.54 9.25 -6.98
C GLU A 95 -1.52 7.86 -6.32
N TRP A 96 -2.17 6.85 -6.92
CA TRP A 96 -2.15 5.48 -6.41
C TRP A 96 -0.78 4.81 -6.45
N THR A 97 0.11 5.23 -7.36
CA THR A 97 1.50 4.79 -7.36
C THR A 97 2.19 5.16 -6.05
N CYS A 98 2.09 6.42 -5.62
CA CYS A 98 2.63 6.88 -4.33
C CYS A 98 1.88 6.26 -3.14
N HIS A 99 0.54 6.16 -3.21
CA HIS A 99 -0.26 5.56 -2.14
C HIS A 99 0.16 4.12 -1.85
N TYR A 100 0.36 3.30 -2.89
CA TYR A 100 0.70 1.89 -2.72
C TYR A 100 2.17 1.68 -2.38
N ALA A 101 3.08 2.50 -2.91
CA ALA A 101 4.47 2.50 -2.43
C ALA A 101 4.53 2.78 -0.93
N ALA A 102 3.72 3.74 -0.46
CA ALA A 102 3.64 4.10 0.94
C ALA A 102 2.94 3.05 1.81
N GLU A 103 1.85 2.46 1.30
CA GLU A 103 1.12 1.34 1.94
C GLU A 103 2.02 0.15 2.23
N SER A 104 2.92 -0.18 1.29
CA SER A 104 3.78 -1.36 1.37
C SER A 104 5.19 -1.08 1.91
N GLY A 105 5.48 0.16 2.30
CA GLY A 105 6.77 0.52 2.90
C GLY A 105 7.93 0.60 1.90
N HIS A 106 7.65 0.78 0.61
CA HIS A 106 8.67 0.82 -0.44
C HIS A 106 9.22 2.24 -0.63
N LEU A 107 10.07 2.69 0.31
CA LEU A 107 10.64 4.04 0.33
C LEU A 107 11.32 4.44 -0.99
N GLU A 108 12.17 3.59 -1.55
CA GLU A 108 12.90 3.90 -2.80
C GLU A 108 11.98 4.01 -4.02
N VAL A 109 10.87 3.27 -4.03
CA VAL A 109 9.81 3.41 -5.04
C VAL A 109 9.07 4.73 -4.87
N LEU A 110 8.73 5.10 -3.63
CA LEU A 110 8.06 6.37 -3.34
C LEU A 110 8.94 7.56 -3.73
N LYS A 111 10.23 7.53 -3.38
CA LYS A 111 11.23 8.53 -3.78
C LYS A 111 11.23 8.71 -5.29
N TYR A 112 11.45 7.61 -6.02
CA TYR A 112 11.49 7.65 -7.47
C TYR A 112 10.21 8.22 -8.08
N ALA A 113 9.04 7.76 -7.62
CA ALA A 113 7.77 8.26 -8.12
C ALA A 113 7.62 9.77 -7.88
N HIS A 114 7.92 10.23 -6.66
CA HIS A 114 7.84 11.65 -6.30
C HIS A 114 8.82 12.52 -7.11
N ASP A 115 10.09 12.13 -7.17
CA ASP A 115 11.16 12.89 -7.80
C ASP A 115 10.94 13.05 -9.32
N ASN A 116 10.15 12.16 -9.92
CA ASN A 116 9.79 12.20 -11.34
C ASN A 116 8.39 12.78 -11.58
N GLY A 117 7.76 13.38 -10.58
CA GLY A 117 6.52 14.15 -10.74
C GLY A 117 5.23 13.36 -10.57
N CYS A 118 5.26 12.17 -9.95
CA CYS A 118 4.03 11.52 -9.51
C CYS A 118 3.41 12.31 -8.35
N SER A 119 2.15 12.72 -8.50
CA SER A 119 1.41 13.43 -7.47
C SER A 119 1.20 12.55 -6.23
N TRP A 120 1.17 13.19 -5.05
CA TRP A 120 0.75 12.57 -3.79
C TRP A 120 -0.22 13.49 -3.02
N ASN A 121 -0.91 12.92 -2.03
CA ASN A 121 -1.77 13.65 -1.10
C ASN A 121 -1.75 12.98 0.28
N GLU A 122 -2.61 13.40 1.21
CA GLU A 122 -2.66 12.94 2.60
C GLU A 122 -2.76 11.42 2.74
N ARG A 123 -3.32 10.74 1.73
CA ARG A 123 -3.41 9.28 1.67
C ARG A 123 -2.06 8.59 1.58
N THR A 124 -1.03 9.22 1.03
CA THR A 124 0.34 8.68 1.09
C THR A 124 0.78 8.58 2.55
N CYS A 125 0.68 9.68 3.31
CA CYS A 125 1.06 9.73 4.72
C CYS A 125 0.23 8.76 5.57
N PHE A 126 -1.11 8.80 5.46
CA PHE A 126 -1.93 7.98 6.34
C PHE A 126 -1.88 6.48 6.00
N ARG A 127 -1.52 6.10 4.77
CA ARG A 127 -1.23 4.69 4.42
C ARG A 127 0.09 4.23 5.02
N ALA A 128 1.17 5.00 4.87
CA ALA A 128 2.43 4.71 5.56
C ALA A 128 2.20 4.56 7.08
N ALA A 129 1.39 5.44 7.65
CA ALA A 129 1.06 5.42 9.06
C ALA A 129 0.26 4.18 9.48
N LYS A 130 -0.74 3.79 8.66
CA LYS A 130 -1.58 2.61 8.91
C LYS A 130 -0.80 1.31 9.03
N PHE A 131 0.26 1.17 8.23
CA PHE A 131 1.05 -0.05 8.10
C PHE A 131 2.41 0.04 8.81
N GLY A 132 2.68 1.13 9.53
CA GLY A 132 3.83 1.22 10.42
C GLY A 132 5.14 1.63 9.73
N HIS A 133 5.08 2.19 8.53
CA HIS A 133 6.25 2.56 7.74
C HIS A 133 6.76 3.96 8.11
N LEU A 134 7.47 4.05 9.23
CA LEU A 134 7.96 5.32 9.79
C LEU A 134 8.93 6.05 8.85
N ASP A 135 9.83 5.33 8.20
CA ASP A 135 10.80 5.87 7.24
C ASP A 135 10.11 6.48 6.01
N VAL A 136 9.08 5.81 5.50
CA VAL A 136 8.22 6.31 4.44
C VAL A 136 7.43 7.55 4.87
N LEU A 137 6.84 7.53 6.07
CA LEU A 137 6.10 8.68 6.60
C LEU A 137 7.02 9.90 6.79
N LYS A 138 8.21 9.69 7.34
CA LYS A 138 9.26 10.72 7.50
C LYS A 138 9.58 11.37 6.16
N TYR A 139 9.94 10.55 5.17
CA TYR A 139 10.26 11.03 3.83
C TYR A 139 9.11 11.82 3.21
N ALA A 140 7.89 11.28 3.23
CA ALA A 140 6.73 11.94 2.65
C ALA A 140 6.49 13.31 3.32
N HIS A 141 6.51 13.37 4.65
CA HIS A 141 6.31 14.62 5.38
C HIS A 141 7.42 15.65 5.11
N GLU A 142 8.67 15.25 5.22
CA GLU A 142 9.85 16.11 5.06
C GLU A 142 9.96 16.68 3.63
N ASN A 143 9.35 16.01 2.64
CA ASN A 143 9.31 16.46 1.25
C ASN A 143 7.97 17.13 0.86
N GLY A 144 7.16 17.51 1.85
CA GLY A 144 5.98 18.33 1.63
C GLY A 144 4.72 17.57 1.19
N CYS A 145 4.67 16.25 1.37
CA CYS A 145 3.40 15.54 1.29
C CYS A 145 2.48 16.03 2.42
N PRO A 146 1.25 16.46 2.12
CA PRO A 146 0.33 16.88 3.16
C PRO A 146 -0.02 15.68 4.05
N TRP A 147 -0.44 15.98 5.28
CA TRP A 147 -1.01 15.02 6.20
C TRP A 147 -2.17 15.65 6.98
N ASN A 148 -3.04 14.82 7.54
CA ASN A 148 -4.17 15.25 8.37
C ASN A 148 -4.40 14.26 9.51
N GLU A 149 -5.48 14.43 10.27
CA GLU A 149 -5.78 13.65 11.46
C GLU A 149 -5.93 12.15 11.21
N TRP A 150 -6.18 11.75 9.95
CA TRP A 150 -6.21 10.35 9.56
C TRP A 150 -4.86 9.67 9.70
N THR A 151 -3.76 10.41 9.65
CA THR A 151 -2.40 9.87 9.86
C THR A 151 -2.25 9.34 11.29
N CYS A 152 -2.58 10.16 12.29
CA CYS A 152 -2.59 9.76 13.69
C CYS A 152 -3.66 8.69 13.97
N HIS A 153 -4.87 8.84 13.39
CA HIS A 153 -5.93 7.82 13.47
C HIS A 153 -5.42 6.45 13.04
N PHE A 154 -4.81 6.35 11.87
CA PHE A 154 -4.42 5.06 11.31
C PHE A 154 -3.14 4.50 11.94
N ALA A 155 -2.20 5.35 12.37
CA ALA A 155 -1.10 4.91 13.23
C ALA A 155 -1.62 4.26 14.53
N ALA A 156 -2.62 4.88 15.15
CA ALA A 156 -3.26 4.35 16.36
C ALA A 156 -4.11 3.10 16.11
N GLU A 157 -4.80 3.00 14.97
CA GLU A 157 -5.51 1.79 14.55
C GLU A 157 -4.55 0.59 14.34
N GLY A 158 -3.39 0.84 13.74
CA GLY A 158 -2.35 -0.17 13.50
C GLY A 158 -1.47 -0.49 14.71
N GLY A 159 -1.55 0.29 15.79
CA GLY A 159 -0.71 0.10 16.98
C GLY A 159 0.74 0.55 16.79
N HIS A 160 0.98 1.46 15.85
CA HIS A 160 2.33 1.89 15.50
C HIS A 160 2.74 3.10 16.33
N LEU A 161 3.15 2.85 17.59
CA LEU A 161 3.50 3.90 18.54
C LEU A 161 4.56 4.87 18.01
N GLU A 162 5.65 4.37 17.42
CA GLU A 162 6.75 5.23 16.91
C GLU A 162 6.27 6.14 15.76
N VAL A 163 5.36 5.64 14.92
CA VAL A 163 4.72 6.42 13.84
C VAL A 163 3.82 7.49 14.43
N LEU A 164 3.01 7.16 15.43
CA LEU A 164 2.14 8.12 16.10
C LEU A 164 2.96 9.20 16.83
N GLN A 165 4.03 8.81 17.52
CA GLN A 165 4.96 9.72 18.19
C GLN A 165 5.52 10.72 17.19
N TYR A 166 6.12 10.22 16.10
CA TYR A 166 6.66 11.09 15.06
C TYR A 166 5.61 12.04 14.48
N ALA A 167 4.44 11.52 14.09
CA ALA A 167 3.38 12.35 13.51
C ALA A 167 2.94 13.45 14.50
N HIS A 168 2.68 13.09 15.76
CA HIS A 168 2.26 14.04 16.79
C HIS A 168 3.33 15.11 17.08
N GLU A 169 4.57 14.68 17.31
CA GLU A 169 5.69 15.56 17.66
C GLU A 169 6.05 16.54 16.53
N ASN A 170 5.72 16.20 15.29
CA ASN A 170 5.92 17.06 14.11
C ASN A 170 4.65 17.82 13.71
N GLY A 171 3.64 17.88 14.58
CA GLY A 171 2.48 18.75 14.41
C GLY A 171 1.37 18.18 13.52
N CYS A 172 1.36 16.87 13.25
CA CYS A 172 0.18 16.24 12.66
C CYS A 172 -0.99 16.35 13.65
N PRO A 173 -2.17 16.84 13.21
CA PRO A 173 -3.33 16.90 14.09
C PRO A 173 -3.74 15.48 14.50
N TRP A 174 -4.33 15.38 15.69
CA TRP A 174 -5.02 14.18 16.17
C TRP A 174 -6.35 14.58 16.82
N ASN A 175 -7.25 13.62 17.02
CA ASN A 175 -8.52 13.88 17.67
C ASN A 175 -8.95 12.66 18.52
N LYS A 176 -10.12 12.75 19.15
CA LYS A 176 -10.66 11.68 20.00
C LYS A 176 -10.78 10.29 19.34
N ILE A 177 -10.78 10.25 18.01
CA ILE A 177 -10.84 8.99 17.25
C ILE A 177 -9.50 8.26 17.34
N THR A 178 -8.37 8.97 17.44
CA THR A 178 -7.03 8.38 17.64
C THR A 178 -7.00 7.46 18.86
N LEU A 179 -7.39 7.96 20.04
CA LEU A 179 -7.50 7.13 21.25
C LEU A 179 -8.56 6.02 21.10
N SER A 180 -9.71 6.35 20.50
CA SER A 180 -10.80 5.39 20.31
C SER A 180 -10.37 4.17 19.50
N GLN A 181 -9.56 4.36 18.45
CA GLN A 181 -9.06 3.28 17.61
C GLN A 181 -8.01 2.43 18.33
N ALA A 182 -7.04 3.05 18.99
CA ALA A 182 -6.07 2.32 19.80
C ALA A 182 -6.77 1.43 20.85
N ALA A 183 -7.82 1.93 21.48
CA ALA A 183 -8.58 1.16 22.46
C ALA A 183 -9.43 0.05 21.82
N LYS A 184 -10.04 0.30 20.67
CA LYS A 184 -10.80 -0.68 19.91
C LYS A 184 -9.94 -1.85 19.44
N PHE A 185 -8.67 -1.61 19.11
CA PHE A 185 -7.74 -2.63 18.61
C PHE A 185 -6.74 -3.15 19.66
N GLY A 186 -6.75 -2.60 20.88
CA GLY A 186 -6.02 -3.17 22.02
C GLY A 186 -4.58 -2.68 22.18
N HIS A 187 -4.23 -1.54 21.57
CA HIS A 187 -2.88 -1.00 21.56
C HIS A 187 -2.61 -0.15 22.81
N LEU A 188 -2.25 -0.82 23.92
CA LEU A 188 -2.09 -0.17 25.23
C LEU A 188 -1.01 0.91 25.24
N ASP A 189 0.12 0.64 24.60
CA ASP A 189 1.25 1.56 24.49
C ASP A 189 0.87 2.88 23.81
N VAL A 190 0.07 2.79 22.73
CA VAL A 190 -0.53 3.93 22.04
C VAL A 190 -1.50 4.69 22.94
N ILE A 191 -2.36 3.98 23.70
CA ILE A 191 -3.27 4.61 24.68
C ILE A 191 -2.50 5.38 25.75
N ILE A 192 -1.47 4.77 26.33
CA ILE A 192 -0.63 5.40 27.36
C ILE A 192 -0.02 6.68 26.80
N TYR A 193 0.55 6.63 25.60
CA TYR A 193 1.19 7.79 24.99
C TYR A 193 0.17 8.90 24.67
N ALA A 194 -0.90 8.58 23.94
CA ALA A 194 -1.87 9.57 23.51
C ALA A 194 -2.59 10.22 24.71
N TYR A 195 -2.93 9.45 25.75
CA TYR A 195 -3.54 9.99 26.98
C TYR A 195 -2.58 10.93 27.73
N LYS A 196 -1.32 10.53 27.92
CA LYS A 196 -0.31 11.36 28.60
C LYS A 196 -0.03 12.68 27.89
N ASN A 197 -0.24 12.72 26.57
CA ASN A 197 -0.06 13.91 25.75
C ASN A 197 -1.38 14.65 25.47
N GLY A 198 -2.44 14.36 26.24
CA GLY A 198 -3.66 15.16 26.24
C GLY A 198 -4.62 14.88 25.07
N CYS A 199 -4.51 13.73 24.40
CA CYS A 199 -5.54 13.32 23.45
C CYS A 199 -6.88 13.09 24.17
N GLU A 200 -7.96 13.63 23.62
CA GLU A 200 -9.30 13.54 24.21
C GLU A 200 -10.00 12.20 23.91
N GLY A 201 -11.14 11.92 24.57
CA GLY A 201 -12.00 10.79 24.21
C GLY A 201 -11.76 9.50 24.99
N ILE A 202 -11.22 9.61 26.21
CA ILE A 202 -10.95 8.45 27.07
C ILE A 202 -12.20 7.65 27.44
N GLU A 203 -13.35 8.31 27.63
CA GLU A 203 -14.66 7.67 27.91
C GLU A 203 -15.11 6.76 26.75
N ASN A 204 -15.05 7.28 25.52
CA ASN A 204 -15.36 6.49 24.32
C ASN A 204 -14.39 5.33 24.14
N SER A 205 -13.12 5.56 24.45
CA SER A 205 -12.05 4.55 24.40
C SER A 205 -12.30 3.43 25.40
N LEU A 206 -12.72 3.75 26.63
CA LEU A 206 -13.11 2.74 27.64
C LEU A 206 -14.26 1.86 27.14
N ARG A 207 -15.29 2.47 26.56
CA ARG A 207 -16.46 1.74 26.01
C ARG A 207 -16.04 0.80 24.88
N LEU A 208 -15.18 1.27 23.97
CA LEU A 208 -14.70 0.49 22.83
C LEU A 208 -13.78 -0.66 23.26
N ALA A 209 -12.86 -0.42 24.19
CA ALA A 209 -12.02 -1.48 24.76
C ALA A 209 -12.87 -2.61 25.36
N LYS A 210 -13.94 -2.24 26.09
CA LYS A 210 -14.90 -3.22 26.63
C LYS A 210 -15.62 -4.01 25.54
N SER A 211 -16.21 -3.33 24.55
CA SER A 211 -16.98 -4.00 23.49
C SER A 211 -16.13 -4.86 22.56
N SER A 212 -14.85 -4.48 22.35
CA SER A 212 -13.90 -5.24 21.55
C SER A 212 -13.21 -6.38 22.32
N GLY A 213 -13.42 -6.47 23.64
CA GLY A 213 -12.79 -7.50 24.47
C GLY A 213 -11.32 -7.24 24.84
N ASN A 214 -10.82 -6.00 24.65
CA ASN A 214 -9.45 -5.60 24.97
C ASN A 214 -9.32 -5.32 26.48
N LYS A 215 -9.27 -6.42 27.26
CA LYS A 215 -9.27 -6.38 28.73
C LYS A 215 -8.12 -5.56 29.31
N GLU A 216 -6.92 -5.68 28.73
CA GLU A 216 -5.73 -4.98 29.22
C GLU A 216 -5.90 -3.47 29.13
N VAL A 217 -6.30 -2.95 27.96
CA VAL A 217 -6.61 -1.53 27.77
C VAL A 217 -7.75 -1.09 28.68
N PHE A 218 -8.82 -1.89 28.79
CA PHE A 218 -9.98 -1.55 29.62
C PHE A 218 -9.60 -1.38 31.10
N GLU A 219 -8.86 -2.34 31.68
CA GLU A 219 -8.42 -2.26 33.07
C GLU A 219 -7.41 -1.13 33.27
N TRP A 220 -6.51 -0.90 32.33
CA TRP A 220 -5.58 0.21 32.40
C TRP A 220 -6.30 1.57 32.44
N ILE A 221 -7.28 1.80 31.55
CA ILE A 221 -8.05 3.05 31.52
C ILE A 221 -8.79 3.24 32.85
N LYS A 222 -9.43 2.20 33.39
CA LYS A 222 -10.12 2.28 34.70
C LYS A 222 -9.19 2.61 35.85
N ALA A 223 -7.96 2.10 35.83
CA ALA A 223 -7.01 2.29 36.91
C ALA A 223 -6.27 3.64 36.84
N ASN A 224 -6.10 4.22 35.65
CA ASN A 224 -5.18 5.34 35.43
C ASN A 224 -5.84 6.62 34.88
N CYS A 225 -7.10 6.57 34.43
CA CYS A 225 -7.77 7.72 33.84
C CYS A 225 -8.97 8.15 34.68
N SER A 226 -9.16 9.46 34.84
CA SER A 226 -10.40 10.00 35.41
C SER A 226 -11.51 9.86 34.37
N VAL A 227 -12.37 8.86 34.54
CA VAL A 227 -13.57 8.67 33.74
C VAL A 227 -14.73 9.19 34.57
N THR A 228 -15.20 10.41 34.28
CA THR A 228 -16.38 11.01 34.94
C THR A 228 -17.68 10.45 34.39
#